data_AF-A0A4U7CR24-F1
#
_entry.id   AF-A0A4U7CR24-F1
#
_cell.length_a   1.000
_cell.length_b   1.000
_cell.length_c   1.000
_cell.angle_alpha   90.00
_cell.angle_beta   90.00
_cell.angle_gamma   90.00
#
_symmetry.space_group_name_H-M   'P 1'
#
loop_
_entity.id
_entity.type
_entity.pdbx_description
1 polymer ?
#
loop_
_entity_poly.entity_id
_entity_poly.type
_entity_poly.pdbx_seq_one_letter_code
_entity_poly.pdbx_strand_id
1 'polypeptide(L)'
;VPSVRVENACAASGYAVRQAVQAVKSGMADVALAGGVEVMTDLSSDVTKYWLGVSGETEWERLTGTTFAGVYAQMASTYLDQYEATQEHLSMIAVKNHENGAKNPNAHLGFECSLEDAVGAPVVADPLNLYHCCPTSDGAAAVLVASEDVVDEYTDD
;
A
#
# COMPACT_ATOMS: atom_id res chain seq x y z
N VAL A 1 26.42 -0.95 -11.72
CA VAL A 1 25.28 -0.02 -11.88
C VAL A 1 25.13 0.77 -10.60
N PRO A 2 25.13 2.12 -10.60
CA PRO A 2 24.85 2.91 -9.41
C PRO A 2 23.51 2.54 -8.79
N SER A 3 23.42 2.47 -7.47
CA SER A 3 22.20 2.09 -6.76
C SER A 3 21.96 3.00 -5.55
N VAL A 4 20.69 3.23 -5.24
CA VAL A 4 20.25 4.03 -4.09
C VAL A 4 19.01 3.39 -3.49
N ARG A 5 18.94 3.35 -2.15
CA ARG A 5 17.73 3.01 -1.42
C ARG A 5 16.94 4.29 -1.16
N VAL A 6 15.70 4.34 -1.62
CA VAL A 6 14.78 5.44 -1.37
C VAL A 6 13.77 4.99 -0.32
N GLU A 7 13.55 5.82 0.70
CA GLU A 7 12.60 5.54 1.77
C GLU A 7 11.57 6.66 1.84
N ASN A 8 10.30 6.30 1.84
CA ASN A 8 9.18 7.20 2.09
C ASN A 8 7.93 6.40 2.52
N ALA A 9 8.13 5.50 3.49
CA ALA A 9 7.12 4.56 3.95
C ALA A 9 6.47 3.81 2.78
N CYS A 10 5.14 3.62 2.82
CA CYS A 10 4.39 2.91 1.79
C CYS A 10 4.49 3.54 0.39
N ALA A 11 4.98 4.78 0.27
CA ALA A 11 5.18 5.47 -1.00
C ALA A 11 6.60 5.30 -1.60
N ALA A 12 7.50 4.58 -0.92
CA ALA A 12 8.91 4.45 -1.31
C ALA A 12 9.10 4.02 -2.77
N SER A 13 8.41 2.97 -3.23
CA SER A 13 8.50 2.48 -4.61
C SER A 13 8.02 3.51 -5.64
N GLY A 14 6.98 4.29 -5.31
CA GLY A 14 6.52 5.39 -6.18
C GLY A 14 7.58 6.47 -6.33
N TYR A 15 8.32 6.78 -5.27
CA TYR A 15 9.46 7.69 -5.31
C TYR A 15 10.66 7.10 -6.06
N ALA A 16 10.90 5.79 -5.96
CA ALA A 16 11.93 5.11 -6.74
C ALA A 16 11.64 5.20 -8.25
N VAL A 17 10.38 4.96 -8.66
CA VAL A 17 9.95 5.13 -10.06
C VAL A 17 10.12 6.58 -10.51
N ARG A 18 9.69 7.54 -9.67
CA ARG A 18 9.90 8.98 -9.96
C ARG A 18 11.38 9.31 -10.18
N GLN A 19 12.28 8.78 -9.35
CA GLN A 19 13.72 9.01 -9.51
C GLN A 19 14.28 8.37 -10.78
N ALA A 20 13.85 7.15 -11.14
CA ALA A 20 14.26 6.52 -12.39
C ALA A 20 13.81 7.34 -13.62
N VAL A 21 12.57 7.82 -13.62
CA VAL A 21 12.07 8.72 -14.67
C VAL A 21 12.90 10.02 -14.73
N GLN A 22 13.27 10.59 -13.57
CA GLN A 22 14.12 11.79 -13.54
C GLN A 22 15.53 11.53 -14.09
N ALA A 23 16.14 10.38 -13.75
CA ALA A 23 17.46 10.01 -14.25
C ALA A 23 17.49 9.79 -15.77
N VAL A 24 16.43 9.18 -16.31
CA VAL A 24 16.28 9.00 -17.76
C VAL A 24 16.06 10.34 -18.46
N LYS A 25 15.12 11.16 -17.97
CA LYS A 25 14.81 12.46 -18.57
C LYS A 25 15.97 13.47 -18.51
N SER A 26 16.88 13.34 -17.55
CA SER A 26 18.05 14.22 -17.45
C SER A 26 19.23 13.78 -18.32
N GLY A 27 19.15 12.62 -18.98
CA GLY A 27 20.28 12.01 -19.69
C GLY A 27 21.35 11.45 -18.75
N MET A 28 21.05 11.29 -17.45
CA MET A 28 21.98 10.66 -16.50
C MET A 28 22.05 9.15 -16.67
N ALA A 29 21.02 8.54 -17.26
CA ALA A 29 20.97 7.13 -17.61
C ALA A 29 20.05 6.92 -18.82
N ASP A 30 20.39 5.99 -19.72
CA ASP A 30 19.47 5.58 -20.80
C ASP A 30 18.46 4.54 -20.30
N VAL A 31 18.85 3.71 -19.31
CA VAL A 31 17.99 2.69 -18.71
C VAL A 31 18.16 2.70 -17.19
N ALA A 32 17.04 2.68 -16.46
CA ALA A 32 16.99 2.63 -15.01
C ALA A 32 16.00 1.58 -14.50
N LEU A 33 16.43 0.78 -13.51
CA LEU A 33 15.57 -0.15 -12.78
C LEU A 33 15.03 0.56 -11.52
N ALA A 34 13.72 0.53 -11.32
CA ALA A 34 13.07 1.01 -10.12
C ALA A 34 12.10 -0.04 -9.57
N GLY A 35 12.02 -0.16 -8.25
CA GLY A 35 11.14 -1.13 -7.63
C GLY A 35 11.23 -1.09 -6.11
N GLY A 36 10.50 -2.01 -5.49
CA GLY A 36 10.54 -2.22 -4.05
C GLY A 36 10.39 -3.69 -3.72
N VAL A 37 10.85 -4.04 -2.53
CA VAL A 37 10.71 -5.34 -1.91
C VAL A 37 10.42 -5.10 -0.44
N GLU A 38 9.55 -5.92 0.14
CA GLU A 38 9.23 -5.89 1.56
C GLU A 38 9.06 -7.31 2.08
N VAL A 39 9.58 -7.54 3.30
CA VAL A 39 9.36 -8.79 4.05
C VAL A 39 8.92 -8.41 5.45
N MET A 40 7.66 -8.69 5.74
CA MET A 40 6.98 -8.30 6.96
C MET A 40 6.67 -9.50 7.85
N THR A 41 6.60 -10.70 7.29
CA THR A 41 6.28 -11.93 8.04
C THR A 41 7.40 -12.39 8.98
N ASP A 42 8.62 -11.84 8.81
CA ASP A 42 9.76 -12.07 9.71
C ASP A 42 9.68 -11.25 11.02
N LEU A 43 8.62 -10.47 11.21
CA LEU A 43 8.40 -9.64 12.40
C LEU A 43 7.33 -10.24 13.32
N SER A 44 7.45 -9.96 14.62
CA SER A 44 6.40 -10.36 15.57
C SER A 44 5.11 -9.57 15.33
N SER A 45 3.97 -10.13 15.72
CA SER A 45 2.66 -9.45 15.59
C SER A 45 2.62 -8.10 16.31
N ASP A 46 3.32 -7.96 17.43
CA ASP A 46 3.41 -6.69 18.15
C ASP A 46 4.23 -5.65 17.39
N VAL A 47 5.33 -6.07 16.75
CA VAL A 47 6.12 -5.17 15.88
C VAL A 47 5.28 -4.76 14.67
N THR A 48 4.59 -5.70 14.03
CA THR A 48 3.66 -5.42 12.93
C THR A 48 2.51 -4.50 13.36
N LYS A 49 1.97 -4.65 14.57
CA LYS A 49 0.89 -3.78 15.06
C LYS A 49 1.38 -2.39 15.49
N TYR A 50 2.54 -2.31 16.14
CA TYR A 50 3.06 -1.10 16.79
C TYR A 50 4.16 -0.36 16.00
N TRP A 51 4.71 -0.92 14.94
CA TRP A 51 5.87 -0.35 14.25
C TRP A 51 5.83 -0.44 12.73
N LEU A 52 4.78 -1.07 12.17
CA LEU A 52 4.59 -1.17 10.73
C LEU A 52 4.25 0.19 10.11
N GLY A 53 5.05 0.56 9.11
CA GLY A 53 4.92 1.83 8.41
C GLY A 53 5.10 3.02 9.36
N VAL A 54 6.31 3.21 9.93
CA VAL A 54 6.72 4.43 10.65
C VAL A 54 6.60 5.63 9.71
N SER A 55 5.38 6.10 9.53
CA SER A 55 4.94 7.08 8.55
C SER A 55 4.07 8.16 9.19
N GLY A 56 3.69 7.94 10.45
CA GLY A 56 3.09 8.94 11.33
C GLY A 56 4.13 9.53 12.28
N GLU A 57 3.66 10.49 13.07
CA GLU A 57 4.50 11.21 14.03
C GLU A 57 4.73 10.32 15.29
N THR A 58 5.99 10.18 15.71
CA THR A 58 6.33 9.21 16.75
C THR A 58 5.89 9.66 18.14
N GLU A 59 6.14 10.92 18.51
CA GLU A 59 5.97 11.40 19.88
C GLU A 59 4.49 11.57 20.29
N TRP A 60 3.66 12.04 19.37
CA TRP A 60 2.30 12.52 19.60
C TRP A 60 1.25 11.55 19.09
N GLU A 61 1.52 10.79 18.02
CA GLU A 61 0.60 9.74 17.57
C GLU A 61 1.00 8.38 18.15
N ARG A 62 2.27 8.01 18.05
CA ARG A 62 2.66 6.62 18.32
C ARG A 62 2.86 6.30 19.79
N LEU A 63 3.64 7.11 20.49
CA LEU A 63 3.91 6.91 21.93
C LEU A 63 2.65 7.09 22.79
N THR A 64 1.61 7.74 22.26
CA THR A 64 0.29 7.87 22.90
C THR A 64 -0.60 6.64 22.68
N GLY A 65 -0.17 5.67 21.87
CA GLY A 65 -0.85 4.38 21.65
C GLY A 65 -1.62 4.27 20.34
N THR A 66 -1.61 5.29 19.47
CA THR A 66 -2.34 5.27 18.19
C THR A 66 -1.72 4.23 17.26
N THR A 67 -2.55 3.36 16.68
CA THR A 67 -2.15 2.40 15.64
C THR A 67 -2.34 2.98 14.25
N PHE A 68 -1.71 2.38 13.23
CA PHE A 68 -1.90 2.82 11.85
C PHE A 68 -3.38 2.75 11.42
N ALA A 69 -4.07 1.66 11.78
CA ALA A 69 -5.52 1.55 11.60
C ALA A 69 -6.28 2.63 12.40
N GLY A 70 -5.81 2.99 13.60
CA GLY A 70 -6.38 4.07 14.41
C GLY A 70 -6.33 5.44 13.73
N VAL A 71 -5.21 5.79 13.09
CA VAL A 71 -5.09 7.06 12.33
C VAL A 71 -6.13 7.11 11.21
N TYR A 72 -6.24 6.03 10.41
CA TYR A 72 -7.26 5.96 9.35
C TYR A 72 -8.69 5.90 9.91
N ALA A 73 -8.89 5.32 11.09
CA ALA A 73 -10.18 5.30 11.75
C ALA A 73 -10.63 6.71 12.18
N GLN A 74 -9.72 7.56 12.67
CA GLN A 74 -10.01 8.97 12.96
C GLN A 74 -10.41 9.74 11.70
N MET A 75 -9.71 9.49 10.58
CA MET A 75 -10.07 10.08 9.28
C MET A 75 -11.44 9.60 8.80
N ALA A 76 -11.71 8.28 8.89
CA ALA A 76 -12.99 7.69 8.52
C ALA A 76 -14.12 8.22 9.39
N SER A 77 -13.93 8.34 10.70
CA SER A 77 -14.92 8.87 11.64
C SER A 77 -15.30 10.30 11.28
N THR A 78 -14.32 11.16 10.98
CA THR A 78 -14.56 12.53 10.50
C THR A 78 -15.32 12.55 9.17
N TYR A 79 -14.97 11.66 8.24
CA TYR A 79 -15.63 11.58 6.94
C TYR A 79 -17.09 11.15 7.05
N LEU A 80 -17.38 10.16 7.90
CA LEU A 80 -18.75 9.67 8.14
C LEU A 80 -19.62 10.71 8.88
N ASP A 81 -19.02 11.59 9.69
CA ASP A 81 -19.73 12.69 10.36
C ASP A 81 -20.06 13.85 9.39
N GLN A 82 -19.15 14.17 8.47
CA GLN A 82 -19.28 15.34 7.60
C GLN A 82 -20.08 15.11 6.32
N TYR A 83 -20.13 13.87 5.84
CA TYR A 83 -20.69 13.54 4.53
C TYR A 83 -21.80 12.50 4.65
N GLU A 84 -22.64 12.42 3.62
CA GLU A 84 -23.68 11.38 3.49
C GLU A 84 -23.05 10.02 3.13
N ALA A 85 -22.23 9.50 4.04
CA ALA A 85 -21.54 8.23 3.92
C ALA A 85 -21.81 7.36 5.16
N THR A 86 -21.85 6.05 4.95
CA THR A 86 -22.07 5.07 6.02
C THR A 86 -20.91 4.09 6.08
N GLN A 87 -20.80 3.36 7.19
CA GLN A 87 -19.83 2.27 7.32
C GLN A 87 -20.02 1.18 6.26
N GLU A 88 -21.27 0.95 5.82
CA GLU A 88 -21.60 0.05 4.71
C GLU A 88 -20.91 0.46 3.40
N HIS A 89 -20.76 1.77 3.15
CA HIS A 89 -20.00 2.25 1.98
C HIS A 89 -18.52 1.83 2.04
N LEU A 90 -17.92 1.78 3.23
CA LEU A 90 -16.55 1.25 3.40
C LEU A 90 -16.51 -0.25 3.10
N SER A 91 -17.51 -1.00 3.54
CA SER A 91 -17.61 -2.45 3.28
C SER A 91 -17.85 -2.77 1.79
N MET A 92 -18.58 -1.92 1.04
CA MET A 92 -18.70 -2.07 -0.41
C MET A 92 -17.34 -1.98 -1.13
N ILE A 93 -16.43 -1.15 -0.63
CA ILE A 93 -15.07 -1.06 -1.19
C ILE A 93 -14.32 -2.39 -0.99
N ALA A 94 -14.46 -3.01 0.19
CA ALA A 94 -13.86 -4.31 0.49
C ALA A 94 -14.39 -5.40 -0.46
N VAL A 95 -15.72 -5.50 -0.65
CA VAL A 95 -16.34 -6.46 -1.58
C VAL A 95 -15.77 -6.30 -2.99
N LYS A 96 -15.74 -5.08 -3.52
CA LYS A 96 -15.16 -4.77 -4.83
C LYS A 96 -13.68 -5.15 -4.91
N ASN A 97 -12.91 -4.90 -3.85
CA ASN A 97 -11.49 -5.23 -3.82
C ASN A 97 -11.25 -6.74 -3.82
N HIS A 98 -12.02 -7.50 -3.03
CA HIS A 98 -11.98 -8.96 -2.97
C HIS A 98 -12.42 -9.60 -4.29
N GLU A 99 -13.44 -9.08 -4.95
CA GLU A 99 -13.86 -9.54 -6.28
C GLU A 99 -12.74 -9.41 -7.33
N ASN A 100 -12.02 -8.28 -7.32
CA ASN A 100 -10.87 -8.09 -8.20
C ASN A 100 -9.66 -8.95 -7.77
N GLY A 101 -9.43 -9.10 -6.47
CA GLY A 101 -8.37 -9.92 -5.90
C GLY A 101 -8.52 -11.39 -6.26
N ALA A 102 -9.73 -11.93 -6.22
CA ALA A 102 -10.04 -13.31 -6.59
C ALA A 102 -9.67 -13.65 -8.05
N LYS A 103 -9.64 -12.66 -8.94
CA LYS A 103 -9.30 -12.81 -10.37
C LYS A 103 -7.80 -12.65 -10.63
N ASN A 104 -7.03 -12.18 -9.64
CA ASN A 104 -5.60 -11.89 -9.78
C ASN A 104 -4.75 -13.01 -9.17
N PRO A 105 -3.98 -13.78 -9.96
CA PRO A 105 -3.15 -14.87 -9.44
C PRO A 105 -2.04 -14.40 -8.50
N ASN A 106 -1.69 -13.11 -8.50
CA ASN A 106 -0.68 -12.52 -7.62
C ASN A 106 -1.27 -11.92 -6.34
N ALA A 107 -2.60 -11.91 -6.15
CA ALA A 107 -3.21 -11.34 -4.96
C ALA A 107 -2.99 -12.24 -3.74
N HIS A 108 -2.62 -11.62 -2.60
CA HIS A 108 -2.53 -12.34 -1.32
C HIS A 108 -3.90 -12.89 -0.88
N LEU A 109 -4.96 -12.08 -1.00
CA LEU A 109 -6.33 -12.51 -0.71
C LEU A 109 -7.06 -12.85 -2.02
N GLY A 110 -7.05 -14.13 -2.37
CA GLY A 110 -7.60 -14.66 -3.63
C GLY A 110 -9.04 -15.17 -3.53
N PHE A 111 -9.91 -14.50 -2.76
CA PHE A 111 -11.30 -14.93 -2.56
C PHE A 111 -12.27 -13.74 -2.56
N GLU A 112 -13.49 -13.98 -3.02
CA GLU A 112 -14.61 -13.04 -2.96
C GLU A 112 -15.25 -13.04 -1.56
N CYS A 113 -15.83 -11.91 -1.15
CA CYS A 113 -16.63 -11.81 0.07
C CYS A 113 -17.97 -11.14 -0.19
N SER A 114 -18.97 -11.46 0.63
CA SER A 114 -20.26 -10.77 0.58
C SER A 114 -20.23 -9.46 1.37
N LEU A 115 -21.21 -8.60 1.13
CA LEU A 115 -21.38 -7.38 1.93
C LEU A 115 -21.67 -7.71 3.40
N GLU A 116 -22.40 -8.79 3.67
CA GLU A 116 -22.67 -9.27 5.02
C GLU A 116 -21.37 -9.66 5.74
N ASP A 117 -20.46 -10.38 5.07
CA ASP A 117 -19.13 -10.72 5.62
C ASP A 117 -18.34 -9.45 5.96
N ALA A 118 -18.32 -8.48 5.04
CA ALA A 118 -17.55 -7.25 5.18
C ALA A 118 -18.15 -6.27 6.20
N VAL A 119 -19.45 -6.32 6.49
CA VAL A 119 -20.09 -5.51 7.54
C VAL A 119 -19.96 -6.18 8.91
N GLY A 120 -20.17 -7.49 8.98
CA GLY A 120 -20.13 -8.27 10.22
C GLY A 120 -18.74 -8.60 10.75
N ALA A 121 -17.68 -8.17 10.06
CA ALA A 121 -16.31 -8.47 10.43
C ALA A 121 -15.88 -7.84 11.77
N PRO A 122 -14.93 -8.46 12.50
CA PRO A 122 -14.44 -7.92 13.77
C PRO A 122 -13.86 -6.51 13.62
N VAL A 123 -14.22 -5.63 14.56
CA VAL A 123 -13.67 -4.27 14.64
C VAL A 123 -12.17 -4.32 14.94
N VAL A 124 -11.40 -3.54 14.19
CA VAL A 124 -9.95 -3.36 14.42
C VAL A 124 -9.70 -2.03 15.12
N ALA A 125 -10.30 -0.96 14.62
CA ALA A 125 -10.28 0.37 15.21
C ALA A 125 -11.53 1.12 14.73
N ASP A 126 -12.52 1.32 15.59
CA ASP A 126 -13.81 1.91 15.20
C ASP A 126 -13.63 3.26 14.47
N PRO A 127 -14.23 3.46 13.27
CA PRO A 127 -15.27 2.65 12.62
C PRO A 127 -14.74 1.60 11.60
N LEU A 128 -13.46 1.24 11.63
CA LEU A 128 -12.86 0.27 10.72
C LEU A 128 -12.84 -1.15 11.28
N ASN A 129 -13.18 -2.12 10.44
CA ASN A 129 -13.13 -3.54 10.74
C ASN A 129 -12.03 -4.26 9.94
N LEU A 130 -11.91 -5.57 10.14
CA LEU A 130 -10.87 -6.40 9.52
C LEU A 130 -10.85 -6.31 8.00
N TYR A 131 -12.01 -6.23 7.34
CA TYR A 131 -12.12 -6.17 5.88
C TYR A 131 -11.76 -4.79 5.31
N HIS A 132 -11.72 -3.75 6.13
CA HIS A 132 -11.25 -2.43 5.74
C HIS A 132 -9.72 -2.28 5.83
N CYS A 133 -9.02 -3.24 6.41
CA CYS A 133 -7.57 -3.20 6.64
C CYS A 133 -6.84 -4.08 5.61
N CYS A 134 -5.73 -3.58 5.05
CA CYS A 134 -4.88 -4.41 4.19
C CYS A 134 -4.12 -5.46 5.03
N PRO A 135 -3.82 -6.65 4.46
CA PRO A 135 -3.05 -7.67 5.15
C PRO A 135 -1.57 -7.32 5.17
N THR A 136 -0.86 -7.82 6.18
CA THR A 136 0.60 -7.89 6.19
C THR A 136 1.06 -8.86 5.11
N SER A 137 1.91 -8.41 4.18
CA SER A 137 2.27 -9.17 2.98
C SER A 137 3.75 -9.05 2.68
N ASP A 138 4.36 -10.14 2.21
CA ASP A 138 5.69 -10.11 1.62
C ASP A 138 5.56 -10.01 0.10
N GLY A 139 6.48 -9.29 -0.54
CA GLY A 139 6.45 -9.18 -1.99
C GLY A 139 7.51 -8.26 -2.57
N ALA A 140 7.60 -8.26 -3.89
CA ALA A 140 8.45 -7.36 -4.65
C ALA A 140 7.78 -6.98 -5.97
N ALA A 141 8.07 -5.78 -6.45
CA ALA A 141 7.69 -5.31 -7.78
C ALA A 141 8.79 -4.41 -8.33
N ALA A 142 9.05 -4.50 -9.63
CA ALA A 142 10.02 -3.66 -10.30
C ALA A 142 9.57 -3.32 -11.72
N VAL A 143 10.07 -2.19 -12.23
CA VAL A 143 9.87 -1.70 -13.58
C VAL A 143 11.22 -1.26 -14.15
N LEU A 144 11.37 -1.45 -15.46
CA LEU A 144 12.46 -0.84 -16.24
C LEU A 144 11.93 0.43 -16.89
N VAL A 145 12.68 1.52 -16.74
CA VAL A 145 12.42 2.78 -17.42
C VAL A 145 13.55 2.98 -18.42
N ALA A 146 13.24 3.07 -19.70
CA ALA A 146 14.20 3.29 -20.77
C ALA A 146 13.92 4.62 -21.49
N SER A 147 14.97 5.27 -21.99
CA SER A 147 14.85 6.42 -22.90
C SER A 147 14.33 5.97 -24.26
N GLU A 148 13.64 6.87 -24.96
CA GLU A 148 13.16 6.60 -26.32
C GLU A 148 14.31 6.25 -27.28
N ASP A 149 15.52 6.76 -27.03
CA ASP A 149 16.69 6.52 -27.87
C ASP A 149 17.16 5.04 -27.88
N VAL A 150 16.84 4.27 -26.84
CA VAL A 150 17.29 2.87 -26.67
C VAL A 150 16.15 1.88 -26.46
N VAL A 151 14.90 2.34 -26.38
CA VAL A 151 13.76 1.48 -26.01
C VAL A 151 13.57 0.33 -27.00
N ASP A 152 13.81 0.57 -28.30
CA ASP A 152 13.72 -0.42 -29.38
C ASP A 152 14.72 -1.58 -29.24
N GLU A 153 15.75 -1.46 -28.39
CA GLU A 153 16.64 -2.59 -28.05
C GLU A 153 15.99 -3.57 -27.06
N TYR A 154 14.90 -3.17 -26.40
CA TYR A 154 14.28 -3.89 -25.28
C TYR A 154 12.80 -4.25 -25.51
N THR A 155 12.16 -3.71 -26.55
CA THR A 155 10.78 -4.02 -26.92
C THR A 155 10.66 -4.19 -28.43
N ASP A 156 9.77 -5.07 -28.87
CA ASP A 156 9.48 -5.34 -30.29
C ASP A 156 8.35 -4.44 -30.85
N ASP A 157 7.72 -3.63 -29.98
CA ASP A 157 6.65 -2.67 -30.28
C ASP A 157 7.16 -1.23 -30.42
#